data_AF-A0A7C4ZFA6-F1
#
_entry.id   AF-A0A7C4ZFA6-F1
#
_cell.length_a   1.000
_cell.length_b   1.000
_cell.length_c   1.000
_cell.angle_alpha   90.00
_cell.angle_beta   90.00
_cell.angle_gamma   90.00
#
_symmetry.space_group_name_H-M   'P 1'
#
loop_
_entity.id
_entity.type
_entity.pdbx_description
1 polymer ?
#
loop_
_entity_poly.entity_id
_entity_poly.type
_entity_poly.pdbx_seq_one_letter_code
_entity_poly.pdbx_strand_id
1 'polypeptide(L)'
;MEDDEMPIPSQKDILIPLLHLIHAMGGEAKPREVYDKLADYFRLTEKEREEIVPSGLGKKFDNRVQWARYSLCSQGFLDSSTRGLWKITEKGRNELSRLGLIEKPFPELASSKDQGILITIKGAKEPKSDDEELIELILQEIAPDGPKKFPEDFLDDNCTDFYELELPGTQLHLAPLSKTIITSPRGYFRYQGKNPSEAKYILYAHNVGSKKIRIPRDNLTLFKTVKAYEKYCDEMTRKAFELFLEFTNDEDKAEHLT
;
A
#
# COMPACT_ATOMS: atom_id res chain seq x y z
N MET A 1 35.19 -0.45 -19.11
CA MET A 1 33.86 -0.01 -19.57
C MET A 1 32.92 -0.69 -18.61
N GLU A 2 32.61 0.01 -17.52
CA GLU A 2 31.58 -0.43 -16.58
C GLU A 2 30.27 0.05 -17.21
N ASP A 3 29.45 -0.90 -17.67
CA ASP A 3 28.07 -0.62 -18.03
C ASP A 3 27.39 -0.14 -16.75
N ASP A 4 27.18 1.18 -16.66
CA ASP A 4 26.38 1.84 -15.63
C ASP A 4 24.92 1.45 -15.90
N GLU A 5 24.57 0.22 -15.50
CA GLU A 5 23.20 -0.30 -15.47
C GLU A 5 22.42 0.57 -14.47
N MET A 6 21.91 1.72 -14.92
CA MET A 6 20.97 2.49 -14.12
C MET A 6 19.67 1.68 -14.07
N PRO A 7 19.24 1.15 -12.92
CA PRO A 7 18.00 0.41 -12.83
C PRO A 7 16.83 1.31 -13.26
N ILE A 8 15.79 0.72 -13.88
CA ILE A 8 14.53 1.42 -14.16
C ILE A 8 14.14 2.23 -12.91
N PRO A 9 13.81 3.52 -13.03
CA PRO A 9 13.60 4.42 -11.90
C PRO A 9 12.45 3.93 -11.01
N SER A 10 12.60 4.06 -9.70
CA SER A 10 11.54 3.71 -8.75
C SER A 10 10.36 4.69 -8.87
N GLN A 11 9.22 4.33 -8.29
CA GLN A 11 8.07 5.26 -8.20
C GLN A 11 8.47 6.60 -7.55
N LYS A 12 9.30 6.56 -6.48
CA LYS A 12 9.73 7.76 -5.74
C LYS A 12 10.55 8.69 -6.62
N ASP A 13 11.40 8.12 -7.48
CA ASP A 13 12.22 8.89 -8.41
C ASP A 13 11.35 9.59 -9.47
N ILE A 14 10.19 9.01 -9.80
CA ILE A 14 9.26 9.53 -10.83
C ILE A 14 8.35 10.65 -10.31
N LEU A 15 8.03 10.71 -9.00
CA LEU A 15 7.04 11.66 -8.44
C LEU A 15 7.30 13.13 -8.85
N ILE A 16 8.48 13.66 -8.54
CA ILE A 16 8.80 15.06 -8.81
C ILE A 16 8.99 15.33 -10.30
N PRO A 17 9.74 14.49 -11.07
CA PRO A 17 9.82 14.65 -12.53
C PRO A 17 8.46 14.61 -13.21
N LEU A 18 7.55 13.72 -12.81
CA LEU A 18 6.20 13.67 -13.37
C LEU A 18 5.43 14.96 -13.11
N LEU A 19 5.44 15.46 -11.86
CA LEU A 19 4.75 16.70 -11.51
C LEU A 19 5.33 17.91 -12.25
N HIS A 20 6.65 18.00 -12.34
CA HIS A 20 7.36 19.06 -13.05
C HIS A 20 7.10 19.00 -14.56
N LEU A 21 7.08 17.81 -15.16
CA LEU A 21 6.79 17.62 -16.57
C LEU A 21 5.38 18.12 -16.92
N ILE A 22 4.36 17.73 -16.14
CA ILE A 22 2.98 18.17 -16.38
C ILE A 22 2.89 19.70 -16.30
N HIS A 23 3.56 20.33 -15.32
CA HIS A 23 3.65 21.79 -15.23
C HIS A 23 4.31 22.40 -16.47
N ALA A 24 5.45 21.86 -16.91
CA ALA A 24 6.17 22.34 -18.08
C ALA A 24 5.40 22.18 -19.40
N MET A 25 4.48 21.21 -19.48
CA MET A 25 3.56 21.02 -20.60
C MET A 25 2.37 21.98 -20.61
N GLY A 26 2.33 22.96 -19.70
CA GLY A 26 1.23 23.93 -19.58
C GLY A 26 0.25 23.60 -18.45
N GLY A 27 0.58 22.64 -17.60
CA GLY A 27 -0.21 22.22 -16.44
C GLY A 27 -1.24 21.12 -16.73
N GLU A 28 -1.35 20.68 -17.98
CA GLU A 28 -2.21 19.58 -18.40
C GLU A 28 -1.47 18.71 -19.43
N ALA A 29 -1.57 17.39 -19.31
CA ALA A 29 -0.89 16.47 -20.23
C ALA A 29 -1.68 15.18 -20.43
N LYS A 30 -1.51 14.55 -21.60
CA LYS A 30 -2.07 13.22 -21.88
C LYS A 30 -1.10 12.14 -21.42
N PRO A 31 -1.57 11.01 -20.86
CA PRO A 31 -0.70 9.94 -20.36
C PRO A 31 0.36 9.47 -21.35
N ARG A 32 -0.04 9.30 -22.62
CA ARG A 32 0.88 8.85 -23.69
C ARG A 32 2.09 9.76 -23.87
N GLU A 33 1.88 11.07 -23.87
CA GLU A 33 2.95 12.07 -24.03
C GLU A 33 3.85 12.12 -22.79
N VAL A 34 3.27 11.84 -21.61
CA VAL A 34 3.98 11.81 -20.34
C VAL A 34 4.90 10.60 -20.25
N TYR A 35 4.45 9.41 -20.66
CA TYR A 35 5.28 8.21 -20.66
C TYR A 35 6.53 8.38 -21.53
N ASP A 36 6.35 8.83 -22.78
CA ASP A 36 7.45 8.98 -23.72
C ASP A 36 8.49 10.00 -23.19
N LYS A 37 8.04 11.18 -22.73
CA LYS A 37 8.92 12.22 -22.20
C LYS A 37 9.62 11.85 -20.89
N LEU A 38 8.96 11.09 -20.00
CA LEU A 38 9.61 10.62 -18.78
C LEU A 38 10.63 9.51 -19.10
N ALA A 39 10.32 8.60 -20.03
CA ALA A 39 11.28 7.59 -20.45
C ALA A 39 12.55 8.23 -21.04
N ASP A 40 12.38 9.30 -21.82
CA ASP A 40 13.49 10.10 -22.34
C ASP A 40 14.28 10.80 -21.23
N TYR A 41 13.59 11.39 -20.24
CA TYR A 41 14.20 12.04 -19.08
C TYR A 41 15.08 11.06 -18.27
N PHE A 42 14.60 9.84 -18.04
CA PHE A 42 15.33 8.79 -17.34
C PHE A 42 16.32 8.03 -18.23
N ARG A 43 16.40 8.37 -19.53
CA ARG A 43 17.29 7.74 -20.52
C ARG A 43 17.10 6.22 -20.63
N LEU A 44 15.85 5.76 -20.53
CA LEU A 44 15.54 4.34 -20.65
C LEU A 44 15.86 3.84 -22.06
N THR A 45 16.60 2.74 -22.10
CA THR A 45 16.85 1.96 -23.32
C THR A 45 15.55 1.32 -23.84
N GLU A 46 15.53 0.92 -25.11
CA GLU A 46 14.35 0.25 -25.67
C GLU A 46 14.00 -1.02 -24.88
N LYS A 47 15.02 -1.79 -24.46
CA LYS A 47 14.83 -2.99 -23.65
C LYS A 47 14.13 -2.68 -22.32
N GLU A 48 14.51 -1.59 -21.65
CA GLU A 48 13.88 -1.18 -20.38
C GLU A 48 12.48 -0.60 -20.59
N ARG A 49 12.23 0.09 -21.72
CA ARG A 49 10.90 0.56 -22.12
C ARG A 49 9.96 -0.59 -22.48
N GLU A 50 10.51 -1.69 -22.99
CA GLU A 50 9.77 -2.91 -23.33
C GLU A 50 9.74 -3.94 -22.19
N GLU A 51 10.45 -3.70 -21.08
CA GLU A 51 10.44 -4.59 -19.93
C GLU A 51 9.01 -4.70 -19.37
N ILE A 52 8.50 -5.93 -19.35
CA ILE A 52 7.15 -6.24 -18.91
C ILE A 52 7.21 -6.58 -17.42
N VAL A 53 6.17 -6.18 -16.68
CA VAL A 53 6.00 -6.68 -15.31
C VAL A 53 5.90 -8.22 -15.29
N PRO A 54 6.24 -8.90 -14.18
CA PRO A 54 6.16 -10.36 -14.09
C PRO A 54 4.81 -10.97 -14.49
N SER A 55 3.72 -10.21 -14.34
CA SER A 55 2.38 -10.63 -14.75
C SER A 55 2.12 -10.61 -16.26
N GLY A 56 3.03 -10.04 -17.08
CA GLY A 56 2.92 -10.04 -18.54
C GLY A 56 1.98 -8.98 -19.14
N LEU A 57 1.28 -8.21 -18.30
CA LEU A 57 0.13 -7.40 -18.72
C LEU A 57 0.42 -5.94 -19.07
N GLY A 58 1.65 -5.48 -18.85
CA GLY A 58 2.03 -4.10 -19.15
C GLY A 58 3.51 -3.81 -18.95
N LYS A 59 3.95 -2.68 -19.50
CA LYS A 59 5.32 -2.21 -19.35
C LYS A 59 5.57 -1.78 -17.90
N LYS A 60 6.69 -2.23 -17.33
CA LYS A 60 7.09 -1.96 -15.95
C LYS A 60 7.22 -0.46 -15.67
N PHE A 61 7.82 0.29 -16.59
CA PHE A 61 7.95 1.73 -16.46
C PHE A 61 6.60 2.46 -16.47
N ASP A 62 5.71 2.13 -17.42
CA ASP A 62 4.37 2.74 -17.51
C ASP A 62 3.55 2.52 -16.24
N ASN A 63 3.68 1.33 -15.64
CA ASN A 63 3.08 1.00 -14.36
C ASN A 63 3.60 1.91 -13.24
N ARG A 64 4.93 2.07 -13.12
CA ARG A 64 5.55 2.97 -12.13
C ARG A 64 5.15 4.44 -12.32
N VAL A 65 4.97 4.90 -13.56
CA VAL A 65 4.49 6.26 -13.85
C VAL A 65 3.01 6.43 -13.45
N GLN A 66 2.15 5.43 -13.68
CA GLN A 66 0.76 5.45 -13.19
C GLN A 66 0.69 5.53 -11.66
N TRP A 67 1.60 4.84 -10.97
CA TRP A 67 1.70 4.90 -9.51
C TRP A 67 2.19 6.24 -8.98
N ALA A 68 3.18 6.83 -9.64
CA ALA A 68 3.60 8.19 -9.33
C ALA A 68 2.43 9.15 -9.49
N ARG A 69 1.65 9.02 -10.58
CA ARG A 69 0.44 9.82 -10.81
C ARG A 69 -0.61 9.60 -9.73
N TYR A 70 -0.91 8.35 -9.37
CA TYR A 70 -1.86 8.01 -8.31
C TYR A 70 -1.48 8.66 -6.98
N SER A 71 -0.22 8.53 -6.56
CA SER A 71 0.29 9.15 -5.32
C SER A 71 0.22 10.68 -5.36
N LEU A 72 0.50 11.31 -6.50
CA LEU A 72 0.32 12.75 -6.65
C LEU A 72 -1.17 13.16 -6.59
N CYS A 73 -2.08 12.33 -7.09
CA CYS A 73 -3.52 12.56 -6.97
C CYS A 73 -4.01 12.40 -5.53
N SER A 74 -3.59 11.37 -4.79
CA SER A 74 -3.99 11.17 -3.39
C SER A 74 -3.47 12.27 -2.47
N GLN A 75 -2.27 12.80 -2.75
CA GLN A 75 -1.72 13.99 -2.10
C GLN A 75 -2.40 15.30 -2.55
N GLY A 76 -3.25 15.26 -3.57
CA GLY A 76 -3.95 16.43 -4.12
C GLY A 76 -3.07 17.36 -4.95
N PHE A 77 -1.91 16.91 -5.42
CA PHE A 77 -1.01 17.65 -6.32
C PHE A 77 -1.42 17.53 -7.79
N LEU A 78 -2.06 16.43 -8.18
CA LEU A 78 -2.70 16.24 -9.47
C LEU A 78 -4.21 16.06 -9.31
N ASP A 79 -4.97 16.54 -10.30
CA ASP A 79 -6.42 16.35 -10.40
C ASP A 79 -6.72 15.06 -11.18
N SER A 80 -7.70 14.29 -10.70
CA SER A 80 -8.20 13.05 -11.29
C SER A 80 -9.62 13.20 -11.90
N SER A 81 -10.20 14.40 -11.87
CA SER A 81 -11.58 14.68 -12.30
C SER A 81 -11.87 14.34 -13.78
N THR A 82 -10.86 14.42 -14.64
CA THR A 82 -11.00 14.24 -16.09
C THR A 82 -10.27 12.98 -16.56
N ARG A 83 -11.00 12.02 -17.14
CA ARG A 83 -10.40 10.79 -17.66
C ARG A 83 -9.50 11.09 -18.86
N GLY A 84 -8.28 10.53 -18.84
CA GLY A 84 -7.33 10.64 -19.95
C GLY A 84 -6.58 11.97 -20.04
N LEU A 85 -6.77 12.87 -19.07
CA LEU A 85 -6.05 14.13 -18.96
C LEU A 85 -5.52 14.29 -17.53
N TRP A 86 -4.22 14.51 -17.38
CA TRP A 86 -3.58 14.71 -16.09
C TRP A 86 -3.32 16.19 -15.90
N LYS A 87 -3.82 16.76 -14.80
CA LYS A 87 -3.79 18.21 -14.55
C LYS A 87 -3.13 18.51 -13.22
N ILE A 88 -2.22 19.48 -13.20
CA ILE A 88 -1.62 19.95 -11.94
C ILE A 88 -2.61 20.84 -11.18
N THR A 89 -2.71 20.64 -9.86
CA THR A 89 -3.51 21.49 -8.98
C THR A 89 -2.68 22.68 -8.50
N GLU A 90 -3.35 23.65 -7.89
CA GLU A 90 -2.66 24.77 -7.23
C GLU A 90 -1.74 24.28 -6.10
N LYS A 91 -2.16 23.23 -5.36
CA LYS A 91 -1.33 22.59 -4.34
C LYS A 91 -0.05 22.00 -4.94
N GLY A 92 -0.15 21.36 -6.11
CA GLY A 92 1.01 20.83 -6.84
C GLY A 92 1.96 21.93 -7.33
N ARG A 93 1.43 23.05 -7.83
CA ARG A 93 2.24 24.22 -8.21
C ARG A 93 2.98 24.83 -7.03
N ASN A 94 2.31 24.95 -5.88
CA ASN A 94 2.94 25.43 -4.65
C ASN A 94 4.09 24.51 -4.21
N GLU A 95 3.95 23.20 -4.37
CA GLU A 95 5.03 22.25 -4.08
C GLU A 95 6.22 22.42 -5.05
N LEU A 96 5.98 22.59 -6.34
CA LEU A 96 7.05 22.91 -7.30
C LEU A 96 7.73 24.25 -7.01
N SER A 97 6.96 25.25 -6.56
CA SER A 97 7.49 26.54 -6.11
C SER A 97 8.40 26.39 -4.89
N ARG A 98 7.96 25.61 -3.89
CA ARG A 98 8.76 25.25 -2.70
C ARG A 98 10.09 24.57 -3.07
N LEU A 99 10.08 23.75 -4.11
CA LEU A 99 11.26 23.06 -4.64
C LEU A 99 12.11 23.92 -5.60
N GLY A 100 11.65 25.14 -5.95
CA GLY A 100 12.33 26.03 -6.89
C GLY A 100 12.35 25.48 -8.33
N LEU A 101 11.33 24.73 -8.72
CA LEU A 101 11.19 24.10 -10.04
C LEU A 101 10.21 24.83 -10.96
N ILE A 102 9.36 25.73 -10.43
CA ILE A 102 8.26 26.34 -11.19
C ILE A 102 8.72 27.21 -12.37
N GLU A 103 9.87 27.88 -12.23
CA GLU A 103 10.50 28.72 -13.26
C GLU A 103 11.55 27.95 -14.07
N LYS A 104 11.90 26.72 -13.66
CA LYS A 104 12.91 25.92 -14.35
C LYS A 104 12.25 25.16 -15.48
N PRO A 105 12.83 25.16 -16.70
CA PRO A 105 12.36 24.30 -17.76
C PRO A 105 12.51 22.84 -17.33
N PHE A 106 11.58 21.99 -17.79
CA PHE A 106 11.78 20.55 -17.64
C PHE A 106 13.02 20.15 -18.45
N PRO A 107 13.94 19.33 -17.91
CA PRO A 107 15.14 18.96 -18.64
C PRO A 107 14.78 18.16 -19.91
N GLU A 108 14.84 18.80 -21.07
CA GLU A 108 14.79 18.12 -22.36
C GLU A 108 16.16 17.49 -22.62
N LEU A 109 16.17 16.27 -23.22
CA LEU A 109 17.34 15.41 -23.48
C LEU A 109 18.65 16.16 -23.26
N ALA A 110 19.28 15.91 -22.11
CA ALA A 110 20.54 16.53 -21.73
C ALA A 110 21.53 16.38 -22.88
N SER A 111 21.70 17.44 -23.66
CA SER A 111 22.76 17.57 -24.62
C SER A 111 24.03 17.72 -23.78
N SER A 112 24.66 16.58 -23.51
CA SER A 112 26.07 16.44 -23.14
C SER A 112 26.64 17.58 -22.28
N LYS A 113 26.47 17.53 -20.95
CA LYS A 113 27.55 17.70 -19.93
C LYS A 113 27.13 18.07 -18.50
N ASP A 114 25.88 18.42 -18.22
CA ASP A 114 25.52 18.73 -16.83
C ASP A 114 25.03 17.48 -16.10
N GLN A 115 25.88 17.02 -15.18
CA GLN A 115 25.60 15.95 -14.23
C GLN A 115 24.29 16.22 -13.48
N GLY A 116 23.52 15.14 -13.34
CA GLY A 116 22.17 15.16 -12.81
C GLY A 116 22.05 15.87 -11.46
N ILE A 117 21.06 16.74 -11.37
CA ILE A 117 20.45 17.04 -10.08
C ILE A 117 19.57 15.83 -9.75
N LEU A 118 20.22 14.76 -9.30
CA LEU A 118 19.58 13.72 -8.52
C LEU A 118 19.29 14.36 -7.16
N ILE A 119 18.05 14.81 -6.93
CA ILE A 119 17.63 15.21 -5.58
C ILE A 119 17.52 13.93 -4.77
N THR A 120 18.65 13.43 -4.28
CA THR A 120 18.69 12.29 -3.37
C THR A 120 18.10 12.74 -2.03
N ILE A 121 16.87 12.33 -1.74
CA ILE A 121 16.36 12.40 -0.38
C ILE A 121 17.19 11.41 0.44
N LYS A 122 18.12 11.94 1.25
CA LYS A 122 18.98 11.15 2.13
C LYS A 122 18.13 10.29 3.07
N GLY A 123 18.22 8.97 2.90
CA GLY A 123 17.63 7.97 3.80
C GLY A 123 17.23 6.68 3.10
N ALA A 124 18.05 6.13 2.20
CA ALA A 124 17.74 4.87 1.55
C ALA A 124 18.08 3.69 2.47
N LYS A 125 17.04 3.08 3.06
CA LYS A 125 17.05 1.66 3.44
C LYS A 125 17.23 0.81 2.16
N GLU A 126 17.71 -0.43 2.32
CA GLU A 126 17.86 -1.41 1.24
C GLU A 126 16.62 -1.44 0.31
N PRO A 127 16.82 -1.61 -1.02
CA PRO A 127 15.73 -1.55 -1.98
C PRO A 127 14.72 -2.67 -1.68
N LYS A 128 13.49 -2.26 -1.36
CA LYS A 128 12.35 -3.18 -1.17
C LYS A 128 11.96 -3.78 -2.51
N SER A 129 11.40 -4.99 -2.51
CA SER A 129 10.89 -5.59 -3.76
C SER A 129 9.71 -4.77 -4.31
N ASP A 130 9.49 -4.81 -5.63
CA ASP A 130 8.37 -4.10 -6.28
C ASP A 130 7.01 -4.44 -5.60
N ASP A 131 6.86 -5.67 -5.11
CA ASP A 131 5.64 -6.13 -4.40
C ASP A 131 5.55 -5.59 -2.96
N GLU A 132 6.67 -5.46 -2.25
CA GLU A 132 6.70 -4.85 -0.92
C GLU A 132 6.36 -3.36 -0.96
N GLU A 133 6.84 -2.64 -1.98
CA GLU A 133 6.49 -1.23 -2.20
C GLU A 133 5.00 -1.08 -2.53
N LEU A 134 4.47 -2.00 -3.35
CA LEU A 134 3.06 -2.08 -3.71
C LEU A 134 2.16 -2.35 -2.48
N ILE A 135 2.54 -3.31 -1.64
CA ILE A 135 1.82 -3.60 -0.39
C ILE A 135 1.84 -2.37 0.54
N GLU A 136 3.00 -1.75 0.75
CA GLU A 136 3.12 -0.58 1.64
C GLU A 136 2.24 0.59 1.18
N LEU A 137 2.15 0.79 -0.13
CA LEU A 137 1.34 1.85 -0.72
C LEU A 137 -0.16 1.58 -0.61
N ILE A 138 -0.62 0.35 -0.88
CA ILE A 138 -2.03 -0.01 -0.73
C ILE A 138 -2.45 0.06 0.74
N LEU A 139 -1.57 -0.33 1.67
CA LEU A 139 -1.81 -0.17 3.10
C LEU A 139 -2.02 1.31 3.49
N GLN A 140 -1.27 2.25 2.91
CA GLN A 140 -1.45 3.68 3.14
C GLN A 140 -2.81 4.19 2.64
N GLU A 141 -3.33 3.63 1.56
CA GLU A 141 -4.64 4.03 1.02
C GLU A 141 -5.80 3.45 1.85
N ILE A 142 -5.77 2.15 2.14
CA ILE A 142 -6.89 1.48 2.82
C ILE A 142 -6.93 1.78 4.33
N ALA A 143 -5.78 2.06 4.93
CA ALA A 143 -5.60 2.27 6.36
C ALA A 143 -4.55 3.37 6.66
N PRO A 144 -4.85 4.64 6.34
CA PRO A 144 -3.89 5.75 6.49
C PRO A 144 -3.45 5.99 7.95
N ASP A 145 -4.36 5.79 8.91
CA ASP A 145 -4.09 5.89 10.35
C ASP A 145 -3.58 4.56 10.96
N GLY A 146 -3.31 3.57 10.11
CA GLY A 146 -2.98 2.20 10.49
C GLY A 146 -4.21 1.29 10.65
N PRO A 147 -3.99 -0.03 10.74
CA PRO A 147 -5.08 -0.98 10.91
C PRO A 147 -5.73 -0.83 12.28
N LYS A 148 -7.06 -0.93 12.31
CA LYS A 148 -7.81 -0.94 13.57
C LYS A 148 -7.40 -2.13 14.43
N LYS A 149 -7.21 -1.89 15.72
CA LYS A 149 -6.75 -2.87 16.70
C LYS A 149 -7.93 -3.60 17.33
N PHE A 150 -7.81 -4.91 17.35
CA PHE A 150 -8.72 -5.77 18.07
C PHE A 150 -8.15 -6.09 19.46
N PRO A 151 -8.97 -6.04 20.53
CA PRO A 151 -10.41 -5.76 20.54
C PRO A 151 -10.79 -4.27 20.68
N GLU A 152 -9.83 -3.39 20.97
CA GLU A 152 -10.09 -2.02 21.47
C GLU A 152 -10.98 -1.18 20.56
N ASP A 153 -10.74 -1.18 19.24
CA ASP A 153 -11.48 -0.35 18.29
C ASP A 153 -12.86 -0.91 17.92
N PHE A 154 -13.21 -2.09 18.46
CA PHE A 154 -14.44 -2.83 18.14
C PHE A 154 -15.27 -3.19 19.38
N LEU A 155 -14.78 -2.87 20.57
CA LEU A 155 -15.49 -3.11 21.82
C LEU A 155 -16.47 -1.96 22.09
N ASP A 156 -17.64 -2.29 22.66
CA ASP A 156 -18.60 -1.28 23.10
C ASP A 156 -18.16 -0.70 24.45
N ASP A 157 -18.11 0.63 24.55
CA ASP A 157 -17.71 1.37 25.76
C ASP A 157 -18.57 1.03 27.00
N ASN A 158 -19.77 0.50 26.80
CA ASN A 158 -20.67 0.11 27.90
C ASN A 158 -20.32 -1.24 28.55
N CYS A 159 -19.33 -1.97 28.02
CA CYS A 159 -18.91 -3.24 28.58
C CYS A 159 -18.10 -3.03 29.86
N THR A 160 -18.60 -3.53 30.99
CA THR A 160 -17.96 -3.36 32.31
C THR A 160 -17.46 -4.66 32.94
N ASP A 161 -17.97 -5.82 32.50
CA ASP A 161 -17.66 -7.13 33.08
C ASP A 161 -16.78 -7.98 32.16
N PHE A 162 -15.58 -8.28 32.65
CA PHE A 162 -14.54 -9.02 31.93
C PHE A 162 -13.95 -10.12 32.81
N TYR A 163 -13.34 -11.11 32.16
CA TYR A 163 -12.38 -11.99 32.80
C TYR A 163 -11.07 -11.98 32.03
N GLU A 164 -9.99 -12.29 32.73
CA GLU A 164 -8.65 -12.31 32.16
C GLU A 164 -8.25 -13.73 31.75
N LEU A 165 -7.57 -13.83 30.63
CA LEU A 165 -6.97 -15.06 30.14
C LEU A 165 -5.52 -14.79 29.69
N GLU A 166 -4.60 -15.61 30.20
CA GLU A 166 -3.21 -15.60 29.73
C GLU A 166 -3.05 -16.60 28.58
N LEU A 167 -2.41 -16.14 27.51
CA LEU A 167 -2.19 -16.92 26.29
C LEU A 167 -0.71 -17.24 26.09
N PRO A 168 -0.39 -18.39 25.47
CA PRO A 168 0.99 -18.75 25.17
C PRO A 168 1.58 -17.82 24.11
N GLY A 169 2.91 -17.70 24.09
CA GLY A 169 3.64 -16.97 23.05
C GLY A 169 3.68 -17.68 21.69
N THR A 170 3.17 -18.91 21.60
CA THR A 170 3.06 -19.66 20.33
C THR A 170 1.81 -19.27 19.57
N GLN A 171 1.88 -19.26 18.24
CA GLN A 171 0.69 -19.09 17.38
C GLN A 171 -0.42 -20.07 17.76
N LEU A 172 -1.65 -19.58 17.72
CA LEU A 172 -2.86 -20.34 18.02
C LEU A 172 -3.69 -20.50 16.76
N HIS A 173 -4.46 -21.57 16.68
CA HIS A 173 -5.41 -21.81 15.58
C HIS A 173 -6.67 -22.51 16.11
N LEU A 174 -7.77 -22.40 15.36
CA LEU A 174 -8.97 -23.18 15.63
C LEU A 174 -8.74 -24.64 15.25
N ALA A 175 -9.24 -25.56 16.08
CA ALA A 175 -9.17 -26.98 15.77
C ALA A 175 -9.95 -27.29 14.48
N PRO A 176 -9.45 -28.17 13.59
CA PRO A 176 -10.05 -28.40 12.26
C PRO A 176 -11.54 -28.77 12.27
N LEU A 177 -12.00 -29.46 13.32
CA LEU A 177 -13.38 -29.96 13.45
C LEU A 177 -14.22 -29.19 14.47
N SER A 178 -13.67 -28.12 15.08
CA SER A 178 -14.38 -27.38 16.11
C SER A 178 -14.16 -25.88 15.98
N LYS A 179 -15.29 -25.15 15.93
CA LYS A 179 -15.29 -23.69 15.93
C LYS A 179 -15.12 -23.09 17.33
N THR A 180 -14.99 -23.92 18.36
CA THR A 180 -14.92 -23.50 19.77
C THR A 180 -13.62 -23.90 20.47
N ILE A 181 -12.78 -24.70 19.82
CA ILE A 181 -11.52 -25.16 20.39
C ILE A 181 -10.37 -24.41 19.75
N ILE A 182 -9.52 -23.81 20.58
CA ILE A 182 -8.28 -23.15 20.18
C ILE A 182 -7.12 -24.04 20.61
N THR A 183 -6.15 -24.26 19.73
CA THR A 183 -4.97 -25.08 20.02
C THR A 183 -3.69 -24.47 19.50
N SER A 184 -2.57 -24.78 20.16
CA SER A 184 -1.23 -24.54 19.59
C SER A 184 -0.86 -25.64 18.58
N PRO A 185 0.01 -25.39 17.59
CA PRO A 185 0.43 -26.37 16.57
C PRO A 185 0.90 -27.73 17.11
N ARG A 186 1.59 -27.73 18.27
CA ARG A 186 2.08 -28.95 18.92
C ARG A 186 1.19 -29.43 20.09
N GLY A 187 0.01 -28.84 20.26
CA GLY A 187 -0.98 -29.26 21.25
C GLY A 187 -0.66 -28.92 22.72
N TYR A 188 0.42 -28.18 23.02
CA TYR A 188 0.76 -27.76 24.39
C TYR A 188 -0.28 -26.84 25.04
N PHE A 189 -0.98 -26.06 24.24
CA PHE A 189 -2.11 -25.24 24.67
C PHE A 189 -3.38 -25.72 23.99
N ARG A 190 -4.45 -25.86 24.79
CA ARG A 190 -5.79 -26.14 24.32
C ARG A 190 -6.80 -25.39 25.18
N TYR A 191 -7.66 -24.61 24.55
CA TYR A 191 -8.74 -23.88 25.20
C TYR A 191 -10.07 -24.24 24.54
N GLN A 192 -11.10 -24.48 25.36
CA GLN A 192 -12.47 -24.75 24.92
C GLN A 192 -13.33 -23.54 25.27
N GLY A 193 -13.62 -22.70 24.27
CA GLY A 193 -14.55 -21.59 24.42
C GLY A 193 -15.99 -22.07 24.59
N LYS A 194 -16.83 -21.25 25.22
CA LYS A 194 -18.26 -21.55 25.43
C LYS A 194 -19.05 -21.50 24.13
N ASN A 195 -18.63 -20.64 23.21
CA ASN A 195 -19.24 -20.45 21.91
C ASN A 195 -18.17 -20.06 20.86
N PRO A 196 -18.53 -20.09 19.56
CA PRO A 196 -17.58 -19.74 18.51
C PRO A 196 -17.06 -18.30 18.58
N SER A 197 -17.88 -17.35 19.04
CA SER A 197 -17.49 -15.94 19.16
C SER A 197 -16.40 -15.75 20.20
N GLU A 198 -16.51 -16.40 21.35
CA GLU A 198 -15.46 -16.37 22.38
C GLU A 198 -14.15 -16.96 21.85
N ALA A 199 -14.22 -18.09 21.15
CA ALA A 199 -13.03 -18.70 20.58
C ALA A 199 -12.34 -17.79 19.53
N LYS A 200 -13.13 -17.14 18.68
CA LYS A 200 -12.63 -16.15 17.71
C LYS A 200 -12.08 -14.90 18.38
N TYR A 201 -12.74 -14.38 19.40
CA TYR A 201 -12.28 -13.22 20.15
C TYR A 201 -10.88 -13.45 20.71
N ILE A 202 -10.68 -14.60 21.37
CA ILE A 202 -9.38 -14.99 21.92
C ILE A 202 -8.32 -15.08 20.82
N LEU A 203 -8.66 -15.71 19.70
CA LEU A 203 -7.74 -15.87 18.57
C LEU A 203 -7.36 -14.53 17.94
N TYR A 204 -8.32 -13.64 17.70
CA TYR A 204 -8.06 -12.33 17.09
C TYR A 204 -7.23 -11.44 18.02
N ALA A 205 -7.53 -11.42 19.32
CA ALA A 205 -6.72 -10.70 20.29
C ALA A 205 -5.29 -11.26 20.40
N HIS A 206 -5.13 -12.59 20.28
CA HIS A 206 -3.81 -13.24 20.27
C HIS A 206 -2.97 -12.84 19.05
N ASN A 207 -3.59 -12.81 17.86
CA ASN A 207 -2.92 -12.48 16.60
C ASN A 207 -2.38 -11.04 16.57
N VAL A 208 -2.97 -10.13 17.35
CA VAL A 208 -2.47 -8.76 17.54
C VAL A 208 -1.25 -8.70 18.47
N GLY A 209 -0.91 -9.80 19.15
CA GLY A 209 0.27 -9.94 20.01
C GLY A 209 -0.02 -9.84 21.51
N SER A 210 -1.29 -9.83 21.91
CA SER A 210 -1.68 -9.72 23.32
C SER A 210 -1.49 -11.05 24.07
N LYS A 211 -0.58 -11.07 25.05
CA LYS A 211 -0.34 -12.23 25.93
C LYS A 211 -1.33 -12.33 27.08
N LYS A 212 -1.94 -11.20 27.45
CA LYS A 212 -3.00 -11.10 28.46
C LYS A 212 -4.18 -10.40 27.80
N ILE A 213 -5.32 -11.07 27.77
CA ILE A 213 -6.51 -10.55 27.11
C ILE A 213 -7.65 -10.43 28.11
N ARG A 214 -8.43 -9.35 27.99
CA ARG A 214 -9.65 -9.11 28.76
C ARG A 214 -10.83 -9.49 27.89
N ILE A 215 -11.59 -10.49 28.30
CA ILE A 215 -12.68 -11.05 27.50
C ILE A 215 -14.01 -10.67 28.14
N PRO A 216 -14.94 -10.01 27.41
CA PRO A 216 -16.27 -9.73 27.92
C PRO A 216 -16.99 -11.01 28.35
N ARG A 217 -17.69 -10.98 29.48
CA ARG A 217 -18.55 -12.11 29.88
C ARG A 217 -19.88 -12.13 29.12
N ASP A 218 -20.31 -10.98 28.61
CA ASP A 218 -21.53 -10.88 27.82
C ASP A 218 -21.35 -11.45 26.41
N ASN A 219 -22.19 -12.43 26.08
CA ASN A 219 -22.17 -13.11 24.78
C ASN A 219 -22.57 -12.18 23.64
N LEU A 220 -23.46 -11.20 23.89
CA LEU A 220 -23.91 -10.29 22.85
C LEU A 220 -22.80 -9.30 22.47
N THR A 221 -22.12 -8.69 23.45
CA THR A 221 -20.93 -7.86 23.21
C THR A 221 -19.86 -8.66 22.47
N LEU A 222 -19.51 -9.87 22.94
CA LEU A 222 -18.56 -10.75 22.25
C LEU A 222 -18.92 -10.95 20.78
N PHE A 223 -20.17 -11.34 20.50
CA PHE A 223 -20.63 -11.58 19.14
C PHE A 223 -20.57 -10.33 18.28
N LYS A 224 -21.03 -9.18 18.77
CA LYS A 224 -21.01 -7.90 18.04
C LYS A 224 -19.58 -7.46 17.72
N THR A 225 -18.68 -7.52 18.70
CA THR A 225 -17.28 -7.12 18.53
C THR A 225 -16.57 -8.01 17.51
N VAL A 226 -16.73 -9.33 17.60
CA VAL A 226 -16.18 -10.27 16.62
C VAL A 226 -16.75 -10.00 15.22
N LYS A 227 -18.07 -9.78 15.11
CA LYS A 227 -18.71 -9.53 13.82
C LYS A 227 -18.28 -8.21 13.18
N ALA A 228 -18.12 -7.16 13.99
CA ALA A 228 -17.63 -5.87 13.51
C ALA A 228 -16.20 -5.98 12.99
N TYR A 229 -15.34 -6.75 13.68
CA TYR A 229 -13.97 -6.99 13.24
C TYR A 229 -13.90 -7.82 11.95
N GLU A 230 -14.64 -8.94 11.88
CA GLU A 230 -14.72 -9.76 10.65
C GLU A 230 -15.16 -8.91 9.45
N LYS A 231 -16.21 -8.10 9.62
CA LYS A 231 -16.69 -7.20 8.58
C LYS A 231 -15.62 -6.18 8.15
N TYR A 232 -14.88 -5.61 9.11
CA TYR A 232 -13.78 -4.71 8.81
C TYR A 232 -12.67 -5.40 8.01
N CYS A 233 -12.25 -6.61 8.41
CA CYS A 233 -11.26 -7.40 7.68
C CYS A 233 -11.72 -7.68 6.25
N ASP A 234 -12.97 -8.15 6.07
CA ASP A 234 -13.53 -8.43 4.75
C ASP A 234 -13.55 -7.17 3.85
N GLU A 235 -13.93 -6.02 4.42
CA GLU A 235 -13.91 -4.73 3.70
C GLU A 235 -12.50 -4.29 3.32
N MET A 236 -11.51 -4.48 4.20
CA MET A 236 -10.11 -4.15 3.92
C MET A 236 -9.52 -5.06 2.86
N THR A 237 -9.71 -6.38 2.98
CA THR A 237 -9.28 -7.39 2.00
C THR A 237 -9.89 -7.09 0.64
N ARG A 238 -11.20 -6.81 0.56
CA ARG A 238 -11.84 -6.49 -0.73
C ARG A 238 -11.25 -5.23 -1.37
N LYS A 239 -11.07 -4.15 -0.60
CA LYS A 239 -10.47 -2.92 -1.11
C LYS A 239 -9.03 -3.11 -1.56
N ALA A 240 -8.25 -3.85 -0.77
CA ALA A 240 -6.88 -4.18 -1.11
C ALA A 240 -6.83 -4.98 -2.42
N PHE A 241 -7.66 -6.02 -2.56
CA PHE A 241 -7.77 -6.80 -3.80
C PHE A 241 -8.17 -5.94 -5.00
N GLU A 242 -9.19 -5.10 -4.88
CA GLU A 242 -9.63 -4.20 -5.96
C GLU A 242 -8.48 -3.30 -6.41
N LEU A 243 -7.73 -2.72 -5.46
CA LEU A 243 -6.55 -1.92 -5.76
C LEU A 243 -5.46 -2.79 -6.41
N PHE A 244 -5.04 -3.89 -5.79
CA PHE A 244 -4.01 -4.77 -6.37
C PHE A 244 -4.39 -5.22 -7.79
N LEU A 245 -5.66 -5.52 -8.06
CA LEU A 245 -6.14 -5.88 -9.39
C LEU A 245 -6.05 -4.69 -10.37
N GLU A 246 -6.48 -3.50 -9.97
CA GLU A 246 -6.33 -2.28 -10.79
C GLU A 246 -4.86 -2.02 -11.16
N PHE A 247 -3.93 -2.40 -10.29
CA PHE A 247 -2.51 -2.10 -10.46
C PHE A 247 -1.68 -3.20 -11.10
N THR A 248 -2.03 -4.46 -10.88
CA THR A 248 -1.33 -5.61 -11.47
C THR A 248 -1.99 -6.07 -12.77
N ASN A 249 -3.27 -5.72 -12.97
CA ASN A 249 -4.20 -6.31 -13.95
C ASN A 249 -4.26 -7.85 -13.89
N ASP A 250 -3.78 -8.44 -12.81
CA ASP A 250 -3.56 -9.88 -12.64
C ASP A 250 -4.33 -10.33 -11.41
N GLU A 251 -5.34 -11.16 -11.64
CA GLU A 251 -6.22 -11.66 -10.58
C GLU A 251 -5.46 -12.57 -9.61
N ASP A 252 -4.58 -13.45 -10.12
CA ASP A 252 -3.81 -14.38 -9.31
C ASP A 252 -2.78 -13.62 -8.45
N LYS A 253 -2.15 -12.59 -9.03
CA LYS A 253 -1.21 -11.74 -8.29
C LYS A 253 -1.92 -10.87 -7.26
N ALA A 254 -3.09 -10.32 -7.59
CA ALA A 254 -3.90 -9.58 -6.63
C ALA A 254 -4.33 -10.46 -5.46
N GLU A 255 -4.78 -11.69 -5.72
CA GLU A 255 -5.14 -12.65 -4.68
C GLU A 255 -3.94 -13.00 -3.79
N HIS A 256 -2.74 -13.18 -4.37
CA HIS A 256 -1.54 -13.49 -3.60
C HIS A 256 -1.11 -12.36 -2.64
N LEU A 257 -1.37 -11.10 -3.00
CA LEU A 257 -0.94 -9.93 -2.25
C LEU A 257 -1.94 -9.45 -1.17
N THR A 258 -3.16 -10.00 -1.17
CA THR A 258 -4.26 -9.58 -0.29
C THR A 258 -4.38 -10.47 0.94
#